data_AF-A0A067C9W5-F1
#
_entry.id   AF-A0A067C9W5-F1
#
_cell.length_a   1.000
_cell.length_b   1.000
_cell.length_c   1.000
_cell.angle_alpha   90.00
_cell.angle_beta   90.00
_cell.angle_gamma   90.00
#
_symmetry.space_group_name_H-M   'P 1'
#
loop_
_entity.id
_entity.type
_entity.pdbx_description
1 polymer ?
#
loop_
_entity_poly.entity_id
_entity_poly.type
_entity_poly.pdbx_seq_one_letter_code
_entity_poly.pdbx_strand_id
1 'polypeptide(L)'
;MHPLVAHFLSANVYDGSLKSGRAVLFWSRSNTAQLLTFYDVRGEERDANGSFYNNAEAVFIMDMVRHIKTLRAGATLSYAILSPYTGQVELLRKNVAAETWTDVQHCPHE
;
A
#
# COMPACT_ATOMS: atom_id res chain seq x y z
N MET A 1 -12.33 -7.33 -4.73
CA MET A 1 -12.01 -6.15 -3.90
C MET A 1 -12.92 -6.16 -2.69
N HIS A 2 -12.41 -5.89 -1.47
CA HIS A 2 -13.25 -5.84 -0.26
C HIS A 2 -14.35 -4.77 -0.41
N PRO A 3 -15.58 -4.96 0.11
CA PRO A 3 -16.70 -4.06 -0.18
C PRO A 3 -16.46 -2.62 0.28
N LEU A 4 -15.69 -2.43 1.37
CA LEU A 4 -15.28 -1.09 1.84
C LEU A 4 -14.43 -0.33 0.81
N VAL A 5 -13.54 -1.01 0.10
CA VAL A 5 -12.71 -0.38 -0.94
C VAL A 5 -13.55 -0.10 -2.19
N ALA A 6 -14.45 -1.04 -2.54
CA ALA A 6 -15.31 -0.89 -3.72
C ALA A 6 -16.38 0.19 -3.56
N HIS A 7 -16.77 0.52 -2.32
CA HIS A 7 -17.84 1.48 -2.04
C HIS A 7 -17.56 2.86 -2.64
N PHE A 8 -16.34 3.39 -2.44
CA PHE A 8 -15.95 4.70 -2.98
C PHE A 8 -16.03 4.73 -4.51
N LEU A 9 -15.50 3.71 -5.19
CA LEU A 9 -15.52 3.62 -6.65
C LEU A 9 -16.96 3.48 -7.18
N SER A 10 -17.78 2.65 -6.54
CA SER A 10 -19.17 2.45 -6.94
C SER A 10 -19.93 3.78 -6.95
N ALA A 11 -19.84 4.54 -5.85
CA ALA A 11 -20.57 5.80 -5.69
C ALA A 11 -20.10 6.92 -6.62
N ASN A 12 -18.79 7.04 -6.89
CA ASN A 12 -18.22 8.20 -7.59
C ASN A 12 -17.94 7.97 -9.07
N VAL A 13 -17.82 6.73 -9.53
CA VAL A 13 -17.44 6.40 -10.92
C VAL A 13 -18.53 5.61 -11.64
N TYR A 14 -19.36 4.86 -10.91
CA TYR A 14 -20.33 3.93 -11.49
C TYR A 14 -21.77 4.18 -11.05
N ASP A 15 -22.11 5.37 -10.55
CA ASP A 15 -23.46 5.76 -10.11
C ASP A 15 -24.13 4.77 -9.13
N GLY A 16 -23.33 4.15 -8.26
CA GLY A 16 -23.78 3.15 -7.29
C GLY A 16 -24.10 1.76 -7.88
N SER A 17 -23.86 1.55 -9.18
CA SER A 17 -24.23 0.30 -9.87
C SER A 17 -23.23 -0.84 -9.71
N LEU A 18 -22.02 -0.58 -9.19
CA LEU A 18 -20.98 -1.59 -9.03
C LEU A 18 -21.33 -2.55 -7.88
N LYS A 19 -21.58 -3.82 -8.22
CA LYS A 19 -22.01 -4.87 -7.27
C LYS A 19 -20.83 -5.65 -6.71
N SER A 20 -20.95 -6.09 -5.45
CA SER A 20 -20.00 -7.03 -4.84
C SER A 20 -20.37 -8.48 -5.16
N GLY A 21 -19.37 -9.28 -5.57
CA GLY A 21 -19.55 -10.72 -5.80
C GLY A 21 -19.75 -11.50 -4.50
N ARG A 22 -20.47 -12.62 -4.57
CA ARG A 22 -20.86 -13.45 -3.41
C ARG A 22 -19.67 -13.91 -2.56
N ALA A 23 -18.52 -14.22 -3.18
CA ALA A 23 -17.31 -14.66 -2.48
C ALA A 23 -16.72 -13.60 -1.54
N VAL A 24 -16.91 -12.31 -1.84
CA VAL A 24 -16.34 -11.20 -1.06
C VAL A 24 -17.15 -10.93 0.20
N LEU A 25 -18.46 -11.20 0.18
CA LEU A 25 -19.35 -11.04 1.34
C LEU A 25 -19.01 -12.00 2.49
N PHE A 26 -18.35 -13.13 2.20
CA PHE A 26 -17.86 -14.04 3.24
C PHE A 26 -16.63 -13.49 3.96
N TRP A 27 -15.83 -12.65 3.29
CA TRP A 27 -14.62 -12.06 3.85
C TRP A 27 -14.90 -10.83 4.74
N SER A 28 -16.04 -10.16 4.57
CA SER A 28 -16.39 -8.97 5.37
C SER A 28 -16.79 -9.28 6.82
N ARG A 29 -16.80 -10.57 7.22
CA ARG A 29 -17.09 -11.01 8.59
C ARG A 29 -15.88 -10.99 9.52
N SER A 30 -14.66 -10.90 8.98
CA SER A 30 -13.47 -10.67 9.79
C SER A 30 -13.31 -9.16 10.02
N ASN A 31 -13.14 -8.78 11.28
CA ASN A 31 -13.06 -7.39 11.71
C ASN A 31 -11.76 -6.77 11.15
N THR A 32 -11.89 -6.08 10.01
CA THR A 32 -10.77 -5.62 9.19
C THR A 32 -10.81 -4.10 9.05
N ALA A 33 -10.97 -3.42 10.19
CA ALA A 33 -11.16 -1.98 10.33
C ALA A 33 -10.05 -1.10 9.70
N GLN A 34 -9.00 -1.69 9.12
CA GLN A 34 -7.87 -0.98 8.49
C GLN A 34 -7.59 -1.46 7.05
N LEU A 35 -8.58 -1.95 6.30
CA LEU A 35 -8.38 -2.32 4.89
C LEU A 35 -8.22 -1.13 3.94
N LEU A 36 -8.68 0.05 4.33
CA LEU A 36 -8.55 1.30 3.58
C LEU A 36 -8.32 2.43 4.57
N THR A 37 -7.17 3.11 4.44
CA THR A 37 -6.80 4.23 5.30
C THR A 37 -6.15 5.30 4.44
N PHE A 38 -6.47 6.57 4.72
CA PHE A 38 -5.79 7.72 4.16
C PHE A 38 -4.88 8.32 5.23
N TYR A 39 -3.63 8.58 4.87
CA TYR A 39 -2.65 9.20 5.75
C TYR A 39 -2.33 10.60 5.23
N ASP A 40 -2.58 11.62 6.05
CA ASP A 40 -2.19 13.00 5.75
C ASP A 40 -0.71 13.19 6.09
N VAL A 41 0.14 13.16 5.06
CA VAL A 41 1.60 13.33 5.18
C VAL A 41 1.96 14.74 4.75
N ARG A 42 2.46 15.54 5.69
CA ARG A 42 2.92 16.90 5.40
C ARG A 42 4.32 16.86 4.81
N GLY A 43 4.42 17.18 3.52
CA GLY A 43 5.68 17.30 2.80
C GLY A 43 5.60 18.36 1.71
N GLU A 44 6.75 18.71 1.14
CA GLU A 44 6.85 19.60 0.00
C GLU A 44 7.16 18.79 -1.25
N GLU A 45 6.39 19.07 -2.31
CA GLU A 45 6.65 18.54 -3.63
C GLU A 45 7.89 19.22 -4.24
N ARG A 46 8.74 18.44 -4.90
CA ARG A 46 9.93 18.92 -5.60
C ARG A 46 9.92 18.45 -7.05
N ASP A 47 10.34 19.33 -7.94
CA ASP A 47 10.59 18.99 -9.34
C ASP A 47 11.90 18.17 -9.48
N ALA A 48 11.85 17.15 -10.32
CA ALA A 48 13.02 16.45 -10.84
C ALA A 48 12.80 16.10 -12.32
N ASN A 49 13.45 16.85 -13.20
CA ASN A 49 13.55 16.55 -14.64
C ASN A 49 12.19 16.36 -15.32
N GLY A 50 11.22 17.25 -15.05
CA GLY A 50 9.88 17.17 -15.65
C GLY A 50 8.95 16.15 -15.00
N SER A 51 9.26 15.77 -13.75
CA SER A 51 8.42 14.96 -12.89
C SER A 51 8.48 15.48 -11.47
N PHE A 52 7.69 14.91 -10.57
CA PHE A 52 7.58 15.35 -9.19
C PHE A 52 7.86 14.21 -8.21
N TYR A 53 8.36 14.59 -7.03
CA TYR A 53 8.53 13.68 -5.92
C TYR A 53 8.33 14.40 -4.59
N ASN A 54 7.98 13.64 -3.55
CA ASN A 54 7.84 14.11 -2.19
C ASN A 54 8.62 13.18 -1.25
N ASN A 55 9.67 13.72 -0.63
CA ASN A 55 10.54 12.96 0.27
C ASN A 55 9.82 12.52 1.56
N ALA A 56 8.92 13.35 2.10
CA ALA A 56 8.21 13.02 3.34
C ALA A 56 7.26 11.83 3.11
N GLU A 57 6.53 11.84 2.00
CA GLU A 57 5.72 10.70 1.58
C GLU A 57 6.57 9.45 1.32
N ALA A 58 7.74 9.60 0.68
CA ALA A 58 8.62 8.48 0.40
C ALA A 58 9.12 7.81 1.69
N VAL A 59 9.50 8.59 2.71
CA VAL A 59 9.89 8.07 4.03
C VAL A 59 8.73 7.33 4.68
N PHE A 60 7.54 7.95 4.71
CA PHE A 60 6.35 7.36 5.29
C PHE A 60 5.97 6.02 4.62
N ILE A 61 6.03 5.96 3.29
CA ILE A 61 5.78 4.73 2.53
C ILE A 61 6.78 3.64 2.90
N MET A 62 8.07 3.96 3.07
CA MET A 62 9.06 2.96 3.48
C MET A 62 8.77 2.41 4.88
N ASP A 63 8.35 3.26 5.82
CA ASP A 63 7.93 2.81 7.16
C ASP A 63 6.71 1.90 7.10
N MET A 64 5.72 2.21 6.24
CA MET A 64 4.59 1.32 6.00
C MET A 64 5.02 -0.03 5.41
N VAL A 65 5.93 -0.03 4.44
CA VAL A 65 6.45 -1.26 3.83
C VAL A 65 7.12 -2.13 4.89
N ARG A 66 7.97 -1.56 5.75
CA ARG A 66 8.58 -2.28 6.88
C ARG A 66 7.53 -2.85 7.81
N HIS A 67 6.54 -2.04 8.19
CA HIS A 67 5.49 -2.48 9.09
C HIS A 67 4.67 -3.65 8.52
N ILE A 68 4.27 -3.57 7.25
CA ILE A 68 3.54 -4.64 6.54
C ILE A 68 4.39 -5.91 6.46
N LYS A 69 5.70 -5.78 6.17
CA LYS A 69 6.64 -6.90 6.18
C LYS A 69 6.69 -7.58 7.55
N THR A 70 6.86 -6.81 8.63
CA THR A 70 6.92 -7.33 10.01
C THR A 70 5.63 -8.05 10.40
N LEU A 71 4.46 -7.45 10.13
CA LEU A 71 3.17 -8.02 10.50
C LEU A 71 2.85 -9.34 9.79
N ARG A 72 3.49 -9.60 8.64
CA ARG A 72 3.16 -10.72 7.75
C ARG A 72 4.38 -11.55 7.37
N ALA A 73 5.37 -11.64 8.25
CA ALA A 73 6.65 -12.31 8.03
C ALA A 73 6.55 -13.80 7.60
N GLY A 74 5.38 -14.43 7.73
CA GLY A 74 5.11 -15.82 7.29
C GLY A 74 4.16 -15.97 6.09
N ALA A 75 3.73 -14.89 5.44
CA ALA A 75 2.85 -14.94 4.28
C ALA A 75 3.62 -14.59 2.99
N THR A 76 3.22 -15.16 1.86
CA THR A 76 3.66 -14.70 0.53
C THR A 76 3.16 -13.27 0.32
N LEU A 77 4.01 -12.32 0.66
CA LEU A 77 3.72 -10.89 0.59
C LEU A 77 3.88 -10.40 -0.85
N SER A 78 2.76 -10.04 -1.47
CA SER A 78 2.76 -9.17 -2.65
C SER A 78 2.18 -7.81 -2.25
N TYR A 79 3.01 -6.77 -2.36
CA TYR A 79 2.58 -5.38 -2.26
C TYR A 79 2.97 -4.65 -3.54
N ALA A 80 2.20 -3.63 -3.88
CA ALA A 80 2.50 -2.71 -4.97
C ALA A 80 2.38 -1.29 -4.44
N ILE A 81 3.35 -0.44 -4.81
CA ILE A 81 3.31 0.99 -4.54
C ILE A 81 3.08 1.67 -5.88
N LEU A 82 2.05 2.51 -5.94
CA LEU A 82 1.65 3.24 -7.14
C LEU A 82 1.81 4.74 -6.87
N SER A 83 2.30 5.47 -7.86
CA SER A 83 2.36 6.93 -7.85
C SER A 83 2.13 7.45 -9.28
N PRO A 84 1.43 8.59 -9.47
CA PRO A 84 1.25 9.18 -10.79
C PRO A 84 2.55 9.76 -11.37
N TYR A 85 3.56 10.06 -10.53
CA TYR A 85 4.79 10.70 -10.96
C TYR A 85 5.94 9.72 -11.08
N THR A 86 6.59 9.70 -12.24
CA THR A 86 7.78 8.86 -12.51
C THR A 86 8.93 9.17 -11.55
N GLY A 87 9.14 10.43 -11.18
CA GLY A 87 10.17 10.85 -10.21
C GLY A 87 9.96 10.20 -8.84
N GLN A 88 8.72 10.18 -8.36
CA GLN A 88 8.35 9.49 -7.11
C GLN A 88 8.54 7.98 -7.21
N VAL A 89 8.15 7.36 -8.33
CA VAL A 89 8.36 5.91 -8.55
C VAL A 89 9.84 5.56 -8.52
N GLU A 90 10.70 6.36 -9.17
CA GLU A 90 12.14 6.13 -9.17
C GLU A 90 12.76 6.29 -7.77
N LEU A 91 12.35 7.32 -7.03
CA LEU A 91 12.77 7.53 -5.64
C LEU A 91 12.42 6.32 -4.77
N LEU A 92 11.18 5.87 -4.84
CA LEU A 92 10.70 4.71 -4.06
C LEU A 92 11.42 3.42 -4.45
N ARG A 93 11.67 3.19 -5.76
CA ARG A 93 12.43 2.02 -6.23
C ARG A 93 13.86 2.03 -5.67
N LYS A 94 14.53 3.18 -5.66
CA LYS A 94 15.86 3.33 -5.07
C LYS A 94 15.83 3.04 -3.57
N ASN A 95 14.86 3.59 -2.84
CA ASN A 95 14.72 3.38 -1.39
C ASN A 95 14.44 1.92 -1.03
N VAL A 96 13.56 1.24 -1.78
CA VAL A 96 13.26 -0.20 -1.58
C VAL A 96 14.48 -1.06 -1.93
N ALA A 97 15.21 -0.74 -2.99
CA ALA A 97 16.42 -1.48 -3.38
C ALA A 97 17.58 -1.29 -2.40
N ALA A 98 17.72 -0.10 -1.81
CA ALA A 98 18.74 0.22 -0.82
C ALA A 98 18.47 -0.39 0.57
N GLU A 99 17.24 -0.85 0.82
CA GLU A 99 16.87 -1.51 2.05
C GLU A 99 17.61 -2.86 2.15
N THR A 100 18.59 -2.99 3.06
CA THR A 100 19.30 -4.25 3.29
C THR A 100 18.35 -5.27 3.90
N TRP A 101 18.10 -6.34 3.17
CA TRP A 101 17.22 -7.43 3.55
C TRP A 101 17.95 -8.35 4.53
N THR A 102 17.50 -8.37 5.79
CA THR A 102 17.65 -9.58 6.59
C THR A 102 16.40 -10.39 6.32
N ASP A 103 16.52 -11.42 5.47
CA ASP A 103 15.53 -12.49 5.48
C ASP A 103 15.39 -12.90 6.94
N VAL A 104 14.19 -12.71 7.50
CA VAL A 104 13.88 -13.21 8.82
C VAL A 104 14.05 -14.72 8.69
N GLN A 105 15.19 -15.20 9.17
CA GLN A 105 15.54 -16.60 9.11
C GLN A 105 14.36 -17.37 9.71
N HIS A 106 13.95 -18.42 8.99
CA HIS A 106 13.09 -19.49 9.50
C HIS A 106 13.39 -19.69 11.00
N CYS A 107 12.43 -19.37 11.87
CA CYS A 107 12.42 -19.96 13.19
C CYS A 107 12.29 -21.48 12.97
N PRO A 108 13.30 -22.29 13.30
CA PRO A 108 13.08 -23.71 13.42
C PRO A 108 12.13 -23.88 14.60
N HIS A 109 10.98 -24.49 14.36
CA HIS A 109 10.12 -24.95 15.44
C HIS A 109 10.92 -25.96 16.28
N GLU A 110 11.21 -25.61 17.54
CA GLU A 110 11.49 -26.56 18.63
C GLU A 110 10.18 -27.02 19.28
#